data_AF-A0A9D6L332-F1
#
_entry.id   AF-A0A9D6L332-F1
#
_cell.length_a   1.000
_cell.length_b   1.000
_cell.length_c   1.000
_cell.angle_alpha   90.00
_cell.angle_beta   90.00
_cell.angle_gamma   90.00
#
_symmetry.space_group_name_H-M   'P 1'
#
loop_
_entity.id
_entity.type
_entity.pdbx_description
1 polymer ?
#
loop_
_entity_poly.entity_id
_entity_poly.type
_entity_poly.pdbx_seq_one_letter_code
_entity_poly.pdbx_strand_id
1 'polypeptide(L)' 'MKNRFGISPFAARFSIALALLLMLAALPLAAQSVLTPHDIARIRVVSDAVISPDGAQIAYVLSVPRQPMT' A
#
# COMPACT_ATOMS: atom_id res chain seq x y z
N MET A 1 56.08 6.35 -12.69
CA MET A 1 54.87 5.87 -13.41
C MET A 1 53.66 6.37 -12.64
N LYS A 2 52.87 7.30 -13.20
CA LYS A 2 51.82 8.03 -12.47
C LYS A 2 50.48 7.73 -13.15
N ASN A 3 49.65 6.91 -12.49
CA ASN A 3 48.35 6.46 -13.00
C ASN A 3 47.44 7.66 -13.31
N ARG A 4 47.19 7.92 -14.59
CA ARG A 4 46.28 8.97 -15.07
C ARG A 4 44.92 8.37 -15.41
N PHE A 5 44.23 7.83 -14.42
CA PHE A 5 42.80 7.56 -14.54
C PHE A 5 42.02 8.76 -14.00
N GLY A 6 42.10 9.88 -14.73
CA GLY A 6 41.27 11.04 -14.49
C GLY A 6 39.91 10.82 -15.17
N ILE A 7 38.90 10.45 -14.38
CA ILE A 7 37.53 10.31 -14.86
C ILE A 7 37.08 11.68 -15.37
N SER A 8 36.65 11.80 -16.62
CA SER A 8 36.23 13.09 -17.17
C SER A 8 34.96 13.57 -16.43
N PRO A 9 34.78 14.89 -16.22
CA PRO A 9 33.61 15.41 -15.50
C PRO A 9 32.30 15.06 -16.22
N PHE A 10 32.36 14.85 -17.54
CA PHE A 10 31.23 14.38 -18.34
C PHE A 10 30.86 12.92 -18.02
N ALA A 11 31.85 12.02 -17.94
CA ALA A 11 31.62 10.63 -17.54
C ALA A 11 31.11 10.52 -16.10
N ALA A 12 31.64 11.32 -15.18
CA ALA A 12 31.18 11.37 -13.79
C ALA A 12 29.71 11.83 -13.67
N ARG A 13 29.33 12.90 -14.40
CA ARG A 13 27.94 13.41 -14.44
C ARG A 13 26.97 12.39 -15.03
N PHE A 14 27.37 11.71 -16.10
CA PHE A 14 26.57 10.67 -16.73
C PHE A 14 26.37 9.48 -15.79
N SER A 15 27.42 9.01 -15.12
CA SER A 15 27.33 7.93 -14.14
C SER A 15 26.45 8.29 -12.95
N ILE A 16 26.53 9.53 -12.45
CA ILE A 16 25.65 10.02 -11.37
C ILE A 16 24.19 10.07 -11.85
N ALA A 17 23.94 10.61 -13.04
CA ALA A 17 22.59 10.67 -13.61
C ALA A 17 22.00 9.27 -13.82
N LEU A 18 22.81 8.32 -14.30
CA LEU A 18 22.40 6.93 -14.47
C LEU A 18 22.14 6.25 -13.12
N ALA A 19 22.99 6.45 -12.12
CA ALA A 19 22.78 5.91 -10.77
C ALA A 19 21.50 6.47 -10.14
N LEU A 20 21.23 7.77 -10.31
CA LEU A 20 20.00 8.41 -9.84
C LEU A 20 18.77 7.85 -10.57
N LEU A 21 18.85 7.66 -11.89
CA LEU A 21 17.75 7.08 -12.68
C LEU A 21 17.44 5.65 -12.23
N LEU A 22 18.46 4.83 -12.01
CA LEU A 22 18.30 3.45 -11.52
C LEU A 22 17.74 3.42 -10.10
N MET A 23 18.13 4.35 -9.24
CA MET A 23 17.60 4.48 -7.88
C MET A 23 16.12 4.92 -7.88
N LEU A 24 15.73 5.83 -8.79
CA LEU A 24 14.33 6.24 -8.97
C LEU A 24 13.48 5.11 -9.58
N ALA A 25 14.03 4.34 -10.52
CA ALA A 25 13.34 3.18 -11.10
C ALA A 25 13.15 2.03 -10.09
N ALA A 26 13.96 2.00 -9.03
CA ALA A 26 13.85 1.05 -7.93
C ALA A 26 12.92 1.52 -6.80
N LEU A 27 12.33 2.73 -6.89
CA LEU A 27 11.22 3.11 -6.02
C LEU A 27 10.09 2.10 -6.30
N PRO A 28 9.76 1.23 -5.34
CA PRO A 28 8.77 0.21 -5.60
C PRO A 28 7.47 0.90 -5.99
N LEU A 29 6.75 0.33 -6.95
CA LEU A 29 5.29 0.42 -6.99
C LEU A 29 4.84 -0.15 -5.64
N ALA A 30 4.85 0.70 -4.61
CA ALA A 30 4.49 0.33 -3.25
C ALA A 30 3.14 -0.35 -3.37
N ALA A 31 3.09 -1.61 -2.94
CA ALA A 31 1.95 -2.50 -3.10
C ALA A 31 0.68 -1.70 -2.88
N GLN A 32 -0.04 -1.44 -3.97
CA GLN A 32 -1.26 -0.67 -3.87
C GLN A 32 -2.25 -1.62 -3.21
N SER A 33 -2.49 -1.42 -1.92
CA SER A 33 -3.65 -1.96 -1.21
C SER A 33 -4.90 -1.31 -1.82
N VAL A 34 -5.15 -1.56 -3.11
CA VAL A 34 -6.26 -0.97 -3.84
C VAL A 34 -7.52 -1.61 -3.30
N LEU A 35 -8.49 -0.79 -2.96
CA LEU A 35 -9.84 -1.29 -2.72
C LEU A 35 -10.37 -1.93 -4.00
N THR A 36 -10.54 -3.23 -3.96
CA THR A 36 -11.16 -4.00 -5.03
C THR A 36 -12.66 -4.12 -4.77
N PRO A 37 -13.48 -4.40 -5.80
CA PRO A 37 -14.88 -4.78 -5.59
C PRO A 37 -15.04 -5.99 -4.66
N HIS A 38 -14.07 -6.91 -4.65
CA HIS A 38 -14.06 -8.04 -3.73
C HIS A 38 -13.91 -7.58 -2.27
N ASP A 39 -13.16 -6.52 -2.00
CA ASP A 39 -13.06 -5.93 -0.67
C ASP A 39 -14.38 -5.31 -0.22
N ILE A 40 -15.07 -4.62 -1.12
CA ILE A 40 -16.41 -4.05 -0.84
C ILE A 40 -17.40 -5.16 -0.50
N ALA A 41 -17.38 -6.27 -1.25
CA ALA A 41 -18.24 -7.42 -1.00
C ALA A 41 -17.98 -8.11 0.36
N ARG A 42 -16.87 -7.82 1.04
CA ARG A 42 -16.56 -8.36 2.36
C ARG A 42 -16.96 -7.45 3.53
N ILE A 43 -17.43 -6.24 3.25
CA ILE A 43 -17.83 -5.27 4.29
C ILE A 43 -19.06 -5.80 5.04
N ARG A 44 -18.97 -5.84 6.37
CA ARG A 44 -20.10 -6.15 7.26
C ARG A 44 -20.64 -4.86 7.84
N VAL A 45 -21.96 -4.77 7.99
CA VAL A 45 -22.62 -3.57 8.49
C VAL A 45 -23.36 -3.89 9.78
N VAL A 46 -23.11 -3.10 10.81
CA VAL A 46 -23.83 -3.16 12.08
C VAL A 46 -24.95 -2.11 12.06
N SER A 47 -26.16 -2.51 12.45
CA SER A 47 -27.29 -1.60 12.64
C SER A 47 -28.02 -1.91 13.95
N ASP A 48 -28.92 -1.01 14.35
CA ASP A 48 -29.86 -1.21 15.46
C ASP A 48 -29.20 -1.63 16.78
N ALA A 49 -28.03 -1.07 17.05
CA ALA A 49 -27.32 -1.32 18.30
C ALA A 49 -28.07 -0.68 19.48
N VAL A 50 -28.42 -1.49 20.48
CA VAL A 50 -29.09 -1.07 21.71
C VAL A 50 -28.37 -1.63 22.92
N ILE A 51 -28.23 -0.82 23.97
CA ILE A 51 -27.58 -1.20 25.22
C ILE A 51 -28.63 -1.59 26.27
N SER A 52 -28.34 -2.59 27.10
CA SER A 52 -29.19 -2.95 28.24
C SER A 52 -29.21 -1.83 29.29
N PRO A 53 -30.27 -1.71 30.12
CA PRO A 53 -30.37 -0.64 31.12
C PRO A 53 -29.24 -0.63 32.16
N ASP A 54 -28.68 -1.80 32.47
CA ASP A 54 -27.54 -1.97 33.37
C ASP A 54 -26.18 -1.76 32.68
N GLY A 55 -26.16 -1.52 31.36
CA GLY A 55 -24.96 -1.34 30.57
C GLY A 55 -24.15 -2.62 30.32
N ALA A 56 -24.59 -3.78 30.81
CA ALA A 56 -23.81 -5.01 30.77
C ALA A 56 -23.79 -5.68 29.39
N GLN A 57 -24.78 -5.38 28.53
CA GLN A 57 -24.97 -6.05 27.24
C GLN A 57 -25.33 -5.07 26.14
N ILE A 58 -24.93 -5.41 24.91
CA ILE A 58 -25.33 -4.70 23.69
C ILE A 58 -25.90 -5.72 22.71
N ALA A 59 -27.15 -5.50 22.29
CA ALA A 59 -27.75 -6.21 21.17
C ALA A 59 -27.56 -5.39 19.89
N TYR A 60 -27.29 -6.05 18.76
CA TYR A 60 -27.13 -5.39 17.46
C TYR A 60 -27.53 -6.32 16.33
N VAL A 61 -27.86 -5.74 15.18
CA VAL A 61 -28.09 -6.47 13.94
C VAL A 61 -26.81 -6.42 13.09
N LEU A 62 -26.38 -7.58 12.59
CA LEU A 62 -25.21 -7.69 11.71
C LEU A 62 -25.64 -8.14 10.32
N SER A 63 -25.52 -7.26 9.34
CA SER A 63 -25.64 -7.62 7.93
C SER A 63 -24.31 -8.20 7.43
N VAL A 64 -24.36 -9.47 7.01
CA VAL A 64 -23.20 -10.20 6.48
C VAL A 64 -23.46 -10.50 5.01
N PRO A 65 -22.68 -9.93 4.07
CA PRO A 65 -22.79 -10.26 2.67
C PRO A 65 -22.48 -11.74 2.42
N ARG A 66 -23.11 -12.32 1.39
CA ARG A 66 -22.73 -13.65 0.91
C ARG A 66 -21.32 -13.61 0.34
N GLN A 67 -20.59 -14.71 0.47
CA GLN A 67 -19.25 -14.83 -0.09
C GLN A 67 -19.31 -14.62 -1.61
N PRO A 68 -18.54 -13.68 -2.18
CA PRO A 68 -18.42 -13.54 -3.61
C PRO A 68 -17.79 -14.80 -4.22
N MET A 69 -18.26 -15.21 -5.39
CA MET A 69 -17.72 -16.36 -6.13
C MET A 69 -16.20 -16.17 -6.32
N THR A 70 -15.43 -17.23 -6.08
CA THR A 70 -13.96 -17.21 -6.13
C THR A 70 -13.45 -17.22 -7.57
#